data_AF-A0A9P8G4V3-F1
#
_entry.id   AF-A0A9P8G4V3-F1
#
_cell.length_a   1.000
_cell.length_b   1.000
_cell.length_c   1.000
_cell.angle_alpha   90.00
_cell.angle_beta   90.00
_cell.angle_gamma   90.00
#
_symmetry.space_group_name_H-M   'P 1'
#
loop_
_entity.id
_entity.type
_entity.pdbx_description
1 polymer ?
#
loop_
_entity_poly.entity_id
_entity_poly.type
_entity_poly.pdbx_seq_one_letter_code
_entity_poly.pdbx_strand_id
1 'polypeptide(L)'
;MLRAAKHLEELYLYRLTDMTTTVSEVIKDVGAVSLRVLCITNFKMGLSELVAFLNNQKMTLSEVELSFGCIEEGMCRDLIVWIKDHLVRLVRLDLDDLCDHSEWETCCNITNGCIIEEHEDMQACLADILNGKRKERHFENLRGGYWQTPKAQE
;
A
#
# COMPACT_ATOMS: atom_id res chain seq x y z
N MET A 1 21.17 -11.88 14.11
CA MET A 1 19.78 -11.42 14.32
C MET A 1 18.84 -12.60 14.09
N LEU A 2 18.06 -12.97 15.10
CA LEU A 2 16.97 -13.96 14.96
C LEU A 2 15.79 -13.24 14.30
N ARG A 3 15.52 -13.51 13.02
CA ARG A 3 14.27 -13.06 12.42
C ARG A 3 13.13 -13.95 12.93
N ALA A 4 12.06 -13.33 13.42
CA ALA A 4 10.91 -14.03 13.97
C ALA A 4 9.98 -14.54 12.85
N ALA A 5 9.12 -15.50 13.19
CA ALA A 5 7.98 -15.92 12.36
C ALA A 5 8.32 -16.41 10.94
N LYS A 6 9.29 -17.34 10.81
CA LYS A 6 9.69 -17.92 9.50
C LYS A 6 8.53 -18.52 8.69
N HIS A 7 7.52 -19.05 9.36
CA HIS A 7 6.34 -19.69 8.76
C HIS A 7 5.12 -18.76 8.68
N LEU A 8 5.29 -17.46 8.90
CA LEU A 8 4.20 -16.51 8.77
C LEU A 8 3.71 -16.47 7.32
N GLU A 9 2.42 -16.71 7.11
CA GLU A 9 1.78 -16.65 5.80
C GLU A 9 1.04 -15.32 5.58
N GLU A 10 0.58 -14.69 6.65
CA GLU A 10 -0.24 -13.49 6.57
C GLU A 10 0.24 -12.47 7.60
N LEU A 11 0.47 -11.23 7.16
CA LEU A 11 0.89 -10.12 8.01
C LEU A 11 -0.07 -8.96 7.85
N TYR A 12 -0.72 -8.60 8.95
CA TYR A 12 -1.68 -7.51 9.02
C TYR A 12 -1.17 -6.43 9.99
N LEU A 13 -0.89 -5.25 9.47
CA LEU A 13 -0.41 -4.09 10.21
C LEU A 13 -1.43 -2.96 10.04
N TYR A 14 -2.39 -2.88 10.96
CA TYR A 14 -3.44 -1.87 10.95
C TYR A 14 -3.17 -0.77 11.97
N ARG A 15 -3.25 0.51 11.54
CA ARG A 15 -3.28 1.70 12.40
C ARG A 15 -2.26 1.66 13.54
N LEU A 16 -0.97 1.65 13.21
CA LEU A 16 0.10 1.81 14.21
C LEU A 16 0.25 3.28 14.69
N THR A 17 -0.83 4.05 14.68
CA THR A 17 -0.87 5.52 14.79
C THR A 17 -0.47 6.07 16.15
N ASP A 18 -0.37 5.22 17.18
CA ASP A 18 -0.17 5.65 18.58
C ASP A 18 1.05 5.01 19.28
N MET A 19 1.91 4.32 18.54
CA MET A 19 3.03 3.59 19.14
C MET A 19 4.37 4.20 18.74
N THR A 20 5.33 4.18 19.67
CA THR A 20 6.75 4.46 19.44
C THR A 20 7.38 3.58 18.35
N THR A 21 6.66 2.54 17.91
CA THR A 21 7.10 1.54 16.95
C THR A 21 6.54 1.82 15.57
N THR A 22 7.42 2.09 14.63
CA THR A 22 7.07 2.33 13.23
C THR A 22 6.81 1.02 12.49
N VAL A 23 6.01 1.04 11.42
CA VAL A 23 5.86 -0.12 10.52
C VAL A 23 7.24 -0.63 10.08
N SER A 24 8.15 0.30 9.79
CA SER A 24 9.56 0.06 9.47
C SER A 24 10.30 -0.82 10.47
N GLU A 25 10.08 -0.62 11.77
CA GLU A 25 10.69 -1.47 12.80
C GLU A 25 10.13 -2.89 12.79
N VAL A 26 8.80 -3.03 12.64
CA VAL A 26 8.15 -4.34 12.62
C VAL A 26 8.62 -5.17 11.42
N ILE A 27 8.61 -4.59 10.22
CA ILE A 27 8.94 -5.34 8.99
C ILE A 27 10.41 -5.79 8.94
N LYS A 28 11.33 -5.12 9.66
CA LYS A 28 12.76 -5.52 9.75
C LYS A 28 12.96 -6.86 10.45
N ASP A 29 12.10 -7.16 11.41
CA ASP A 29 12.20 -8.37 12.23
C ASP A 29 11.42 -9.56 11.66
N VAL A 30 10.59 -9.31 10.64
CA VAL A 30 9.84 -10.36 9.93
C VAL A 30 10.78 -11.16 9.04
N GLY A 31 10.99 -12.42 9.44
CA GLY A 31 11.80 -13.41 8.70
C GLY A 31 10.99 -14.41 7.91
N ALA A 32 9.73 -14.08 7.61
CA ALA A 32 8.85 -14.95 6.87
C ALA A 32 9.50 -15.34 5.53
N VAL A 33 9.42 -16.62 5.16
CA VAL A 33 9.81 -17.10 3.82
C VAL A 33 8.60 -17.61 3.04
N SER A 34 7.42 -17.60 3.68
CA SER A 34 6.16 -18.12 3.15
C SER A 34 5.07 -17.05 3.12
N LEU A 35 5.43 -15.77 3.23
CA LEU A 35 4.44 -14.70 3.34
C LEU A 35 3.68 -14.57 2.02
N ARG A 36 2.36 -14.76 2.08
CA ARG A 36 1.42 -14.71 0.96
C ARG A 36 0.57 -13.45 0.98
N VAL A 37 0.15 -13.03 2.16
CA VAL A 37 -0.72 -11.86 2.35
C VAL A 37 0.02 -10.81 3.16
N LEU A 38 0.09 -9.60 2.61
CA LEU A 38 0.60 -8.43 3.30
C LEU A 38 -0.47 -7.35 3.28
N CYS A 39 -0.87 -6.87 4.45
CA CYS A 39 -1.75 -5.73 4.59
C CYS A 39 -1.10 -4.72 5.54
N ILE A 40 -0.84 -3.52 5.02
CA ILE A 40 -0.30 -2.40 5.79
C ILE A 40 -1.22 -1.20 5.54
N THR A 41 -1.78 -0.66 6.60
CA THR A 41 -2.69 0.49 6.52
C THR A 41 -2.22 1.61 7.44
N ASN A 42 -2.41 2.86 7.02
CA ASN A 42 -2.03 4.05 7.80
C ASN A 42 -0.55 3.99 8.22
N PHE A 43 0.33 4.04 7.22
CA PHE A 43 1.78 3.89 7.41
C PHE A 43 2.58 5.00 6.77
N LYS A 44 3.77 5.24 7.33
CA LYS A 44 4.75 6.19 6.79
C LYS A 44 6.10 5.47 6.70
N MET A 45 6.72 5.45 5.51
CA MET A 45 7.94 4.67 5.23
C MET A 45 8.70 5.18 4.01
N GLY A 46 10.02 5.00 3.94
CA GLY A 46 10.80 5.24 2.71
C GLY A 46 10.58 4.17 1.64
N LEU A 47 10.62 4.56 0.35
CA LEU A 47 10.42 3.63 -0.78
C LEU A 47 11.40 2.46 -0.74
N SER A 48 12.67 2.76 -0.52
CA SER A 48 13.77 1.77 -0.51
C SER A 48 13.57 0.70 0.56
N GLU A 49 13.03 1.09 1.72
CA GLU A 49 12.77 0.18 2.83
C GLU A 49 11.61 -0.76 2.51
N LEU A 50 10.51 -0.21 2.00
CA LEU A 50 9.35 -1.00 1.58
C LEU A 50 9.71 -1.98 0.46
N VAL A 51 10.41 -1.50 -0.57
CA VAL A 51 10.87 -2.34 -1.69
C VAL A 51 11.82 -3.44 -1.23
N ALA A 52 12.75 -3.14 -0.31
CA ALA A 52 13.64 -4.15 0.23
C ALA A 52 12.87 -5.27 0.96
N PHE A 53 11.82 -4.92 1.70
CA PHE A 53 10.94 -5.89 2.34
C PHE A 53 10.16 -6.72 1.31
N LEU A 54 9.48 -6.08 0.36
CA LEU A 54 8.71 -6.75 -0.68
C LEU A 54 9.59 -7.68 -1.54
N ASN A 55 10.82 -7.26 -1.86
CA ASN A 55 11.75 -8.06 -2.65
C ASN A 55 12.12 -9.39 -1.97
N ASN A 56 12.15 -9.43 -0.62
CA ASN A 56 12.40 -10.66 0.12
C ASN A 56 11.22 -11.66 0.00
N GLN A 57 10.02 -11.17 -0.30
CA GLN A 57 8.78 -11.95 -0.35
C GLN A 57 8.20 -12.07 -1.77
N LYS A 58 8.90 -11.55 -2.80
CA LYS A 58 8.35 -11.41 -4.17
C LYS A 58 7.90 -12.71 -4.83
N MET A 59 8.44 -13.84 -4.39
CA MET A 59 8.11 -15.16 -4.93
C MET A 59 6.88 -15.80 -4.28
N THR A 60 6.44 -15.28 -3.13
CA THR A 60 5.38 -15.87 -2.31
C THR A 60 4.16 -14.96 -2.15
N LEU A 61 4.33 -13.63 -2.22
CA LEU A 61 3.22 -12.69 -2.12
C LEU A 61 2.21 -12.91 -3.25
N SER A 62 0.96 -13.12 -2.86
CA SER A 62 -0.21 -13.20 -3.73
C SER A 62 -1.17 -12.03 -3.51
N GLU A 63 -1.20 -11.46 -2.30
CA GLU A 63 -2.10 -10.36 -1.96
C GLU A 63 -1.33 -9.26 -1.23
N VAL A 64 -1.47 -8.03 -1.71
CA VAL A 64 -0.84 -6.85 -1.13
C VAL A 64 -1.87 -5.75 -0.97
N GLU A 65 -2.03 -5.24 0.25
CA GLU A 65 -2.76 -4.03 0.57
C GLU A 65 -1.79 -3.02 1.20
N LEU A 66 -1.69 -1.86 0.57
CA LEU A 66 -0.90 -0.71 1.01
C LEU A 66 -1.81 0.52 0.99
N SER A 67 -2.68 0.63 2.00
CA SER A 67 -3.72 1.64 2.04
C SER A 67 -3.42 2.77 3.03
N PHE A 68 -3.89 3.98 2.74
CA PHE A 68 -3.67 5.17 3.57
C PHE A 68 -2.19 5.39 3.91
N GLY A 69 -1.30 5.05 2.98
CA GLY A 69 0.15 5.04 3.19
C GLY A 69 0.85 6.30 2.70
N CYS A 70 2.06 6.55 3.17
CA CYS A 70 2.92 7.60 2.65
C CYS A 70 4.36 7.15 2.47
N ILE A 71 4.84 7.41 1.26
CA ILE A 71 6.23 7.22 0.88
C ILE A 71 6.97 8.54 1.11
N GLU A 72 7.82 8.58 2.13
CA GLU A 72 8.54 9.81 2.54
C GLU A 72 9.72 10.14 1.64
N GLU A 73 10.39 9.10 1.15
CA GLU A 73 11.59 9.19 0.34
C GLU A 73 11.38 8.37 -0.93
N GLY A 74 11.14 9.06 -2.05
CA GLY A 74 10.84 8.45 -3.36
C GLY A 74 9.44 8.78 -3.87
N MET A 75 9.06 8.20 -5.01
CA MET A 75 7.75 8.44 -5.64
C MET A 75 6.85 7.21 -5.54
N CYS A 76 5.57 7.40 -5.25
CA CYS A 76 4.60 6.29 -5.18
C CYS A 76 4.39 5.64 -6.55
N ARG A 77 4.58 6.41 -7.63
CA ARG A 77 4.69 5.87 -9.00
C ARG A 77 5.81 4.83 -9.13
N ASP A 78 6.97 5.04 -8.51
CA ASP A 78 8.10 4.11 -8.61
C ASP A 78 7.82 2.81 -7.86
N LEU A 79 7.06 2.87 -6.76
CA LEU A 79 6.55 1.68 -6.08
C LEU A 79 5.64 0.86 -7.01
N ILE A 80 4.72 1.52 -7.72
CA ILE A 80 3.80 0.85 -8.65
C ILE A 80 4.56 0.21 -9.83
N VAL A 81 5.55 0.91 -10.39
CA VAL A 81 6.45 0.33 -11.41
C VAL A 81 7.14 -0.90 -10.85
N TRP A 82 7.69 -0.80 -9.63
CA TRP A 82 8.38 -1.92 -9.01
C TRP A 82 7.45 -3.12 -8.78
N ILE A 83 6.25 -2.91 -8.24
CA ILE A 83 5.23 -3.95 -8.03
C ILE A 83 4.91 -4.64 -9.35
N LYS A 84 4.64 -3.88 -10.41
CA LYS A 84 4.35 -4.40 -11.75
C LYS A 84 5.44 -5.32 -12.26
N ASP A 85 6.71 -4.93 -12.09
CA ASP A 85 7.85 -5.64 -12.67
C ASP A 85 8.31 -6.83 -11.81
N HIS A 86 8.00 -6.87 -10.51
CA HIS A 86 8.57 -7.85 -9.58
C HIS A 86 7.56 -8.76 -8.89
N LEU A 87 6.31 -8.34 -8.68
CA LEU A 87 5.28 -9.15 -8.01
C LEU A 87 4.37 -9.85 -9.03
N VAL A 88 4.96 -10.74 -9.84
CA VAL A 88 4.27 -11.41 -10.96
C VAL A 88 3.18 -12.41 -10.53
N ARG A 89 3.11 -12.77 -9.25
CA ARG A 89 2.13 -13.72 -8.68
C ARG A 89 0.96 -13.04 -7.97
N LEU A 90 0.94 -11.72 -8.01
CA LEU A 90 -0.07 -10.93 -7.33
C LEU A 90 -1.43 -11.16 -7.97
N VAL A 91 -2.39 -11.62 -7.17
CA VAL A 91 -3.80 -11.79 -7.56
C VAL A 91 -4.66 -10.66 -7.02
N ARG A 92 -4.25 -10.01 -5.93
CA ARG A 92 -4.96 -8.86 -5.37
C ARG A 92 -3.99 -7.75 -5.01
N LEU A 93 -4.32 -6.53 -5.42
CA LEU A 93 -3.59 -5.33 -5.05
C LEU A 93 -4.55 -4.24 -4.60
N ASP A 94 -4.31 -3.68 -3.44
CA ASP A 94 -5.04 -2.53 -2.93
C ASP A 94 -4.03 -1.42 -2.60
N LEU A 95 -4.22 -0.26 -3.24
CA LEU A 95 -3.41 0.95 -3.09
C LEU A 95 -4.28 2.14 -2.68
N ASP A 96 -5.41 1.89 -2.01
CA ASP A 96 -6.37 2.93 -1.68
C ASP A 96 -5.76 4.03 -0.79
N ASP A 97 -6.01 5.29 -1.12
CA ASP A 97 -5.44 6.46 -0.44
C ASP A 97 -3.90 6.40 -0.21
N LEU A 98 -3.16 5.63 -1.02
CA LEU A 98 -1.70 5.63 -1.01
C LEU A 98 -1.18 6.96 -1.56
N CYS A 99 -0.50 7.72 -0.72
CA CYS A 99 0.09 9.02 -1.02
C CYS A 99 -0.90 10.12 -1.45
N ASP A 100 -2.17 9.94 -1.12
CA ASP A 100 -3.24 10.95 -1.26
C ASP A 100 -3.77 11.42 0.12
N HIS A 101 -3.08 11.04 1.19
CA HIS A 101 -3.51 11.33 2.55
C HIS A 101 -3.16 12.77 2.94
N SER A 102 -4.16 13.67 2.88
CA SER A 102 -4.04 15.11 3.12
C SER A 102 -3.50 15.51 4.50
N GLU A 103 -3.46 14.59 5.46
CA GLU A 103 -2.95 14.85 6.82
C GLU A 103 -1.42 14.94 6.89
N TRP A 104 -0.69 14.57 5.83
CA TRP A 104 0.76 14.54 5.83
C TRP A 104 1.35 15.48 4.77
N GLU A 105 1.75 16.68 5.20
CA GLU A 105 2.31 17.76 4.35
C GLU A 105 3.53 17.35 3.50
N THR A 106 4.17 16.23 3.83
CA THR A 106 5.43 15.77 3.21
C THR A 106 5.25 14.67 2.16
N CYS A 107 4.04 14.15 1.97
CA CYS A 107 3.84 13.04 1.05
C CYS A 107 3.90 13.48 -0.41
N CYS A 108 4.53 12.65 -1.25
CA CYS A 108 4.51 12.85 -2.69
C CYS A 108 3.09 12.62 -3.21
N ASN A 109 2.33 13.71 -3.39
CA ASN A 109 1.01 13.66 -4.03
C ASN A 109 1.15 13.06 -5.43
N ILE A 110 0.67 11.82 -5.60
CA ILE A 110 0.14 11.19 -6.83
C ILE A 110 -0.07 9.70 -6.48
N THR A 111 -1.34 9.35 -6.26
CA THR A 111 -2.07 8.27 -6.93
C THR A 111 -3.50 8.28 -6.43
N ASN A 112 -4.48 8.39 -7.33
CA ASN A 112 -5.87 8.17 -6.96
C ASN A 112 -6.02 6.68 -6.62
N GLY A 113 -6.57 6.36 -5.44
CA GLY A 113 -6.69 5.01 -4.90
C GLY A 113 -7.20 3.98 -5.90
N CYS A 114 -6.64 2.77 -5.86
CA CYS A 114 -7.00 1.71 -6.79
C CYS A 114 -6.96 0.33 -6.14
N ILE A 115 -8.02 -0.45 -6.39
CA ILE A 115 -8.08 -1.88 -6.07
C ILE A 115 -8.09 -2.66 -7.38
N ILE A 116 -7.25 -3.69 -7.43
CA ILE A 116 -7.17 -4.70 -8.49
C ILE A 116 -7.56 -6.04 -7.88
N GLU A 117 -8.67 -6.60 -8.34
CA GLU A 117 -9.22 -7.87 -7.84
C GLU A 117 -8.72 -9.08 -8.65
N GLU A 118 -8.90 -10.28 -8.08
CA GLU A 118 -8.39 -11.56 -8.62
C GLU A 118 -8.82 -11.92 -10.04
N HIS A 119 -9.92 -11.33 -10.52
CA HIS A 119 -10.46 -11.57 -11.84
C HIS A 119 -10.02 -10.52 -12.88
N GLU A 120 -9.29 -9.49 -12.46
CA GLU A 120 -8.78 -8.45 -13.34
C GLU A 120 -7.38 -8.82 -13.86
N ASP A 121 -7.03 -8.35 -15.06
CA ASP A 121 -5.66 -8.46 -15.56
C ASP A 121 -4.75 -7.49 -14.78
N MET A 122 -4.03 -8.02 -13.79
CA MET A 122 -3.12 -7.28 -12.92
C MET A 122 -2.14 -6.40 -13.70
N GLN A 123 -1.56 -6.92 -14.77
CA GLN A 123 -0.51 -6.23 -15.53
C GLN A 123 -1.10 -5.12 -16.41
N ALA A 124 -2.25 -5.37 -17.06
CA ALA A 124 -2.97 -4.35 -17.79
C ALA A 124 -3.44 -3.22 -16.85
N CYS A 125 -3.99 -3.59 -15.69
CA CYS A 125 -4.45 -2.66 -14.68
C CYS A 125 -3.32 -1.76 -14.15
N LEU A 126 -2.17 -2.33 -13.80
CA LEU A 126 -0.99 -1.58 -13.37
C LEU A 126 -0.47 -0.65 -14.47
N ALA A 127 -0.49 -1.09 -15.73
CA ALA A 127 -0.13 -0.25 -16.86
C ALA A 127 -1.12 0.93 -17.03
N ASP A 128 -2.41 0.72 -16.84
CA ASP A 128 -3.42 1.78 -16.91
C ASP A 128 -3.30 2.78 -15.75
N ILE A 129 -2.97 2.33 -14.54
CA ILE A 129 -2.65 3.22 -13.41
C ILE A 129 -1.43 4.08 -13.75
N LEU A 130 -0.34 3.48 -14.20
CA LEU A 130 0.89 4.20 -14.57
C LEU A 130 0.71 5.18 -15.73
N ASN A 131 -0.27 4.93 -16.60
CA ASN A 131 -0.64 5.80 -17.71
C ASN A 131 -1.74 6.82 -17.35
N GLY A 132 -2.23 6.83 -16.11
CA GLY A 132 -3.31 7.71 -15.65
C GLY A 132 -4.67 7.45 -16.31
N LYS A 133 -4.86 6.26 -16.89
CA LYS A 133 -6.09 5.84 -17.58
C LYS A 133 -7.10 5.22 -16.62
N ARG A 134 -6.64 4.63 -15.52
CA ARG A 134 -7.50 4.11 -14.46
C ARG A 134 -7.71 5.19 -13.41
N LYS A 135 -8.94 5.66 -13.27
CA LYS A 135 -9.39 6.58 -12.23
C LYS A 135 -10.42 5.86 -11.36
N GLU A 136 -10.29 6.02 -10.04
CA GLU A 136 -11.17 5.67 -8.92
C GLU A 136 -12.25 4.58 -9.16
N ARG A 137 -12.27 3.56 -8.29
CA ARG A 137 -13.56 3.12 -7.76
C ARG A 137 -13.85 4.02 -6.57
N HIS A 138 -14.70 5.04 -6.75
CA HIS A 138 -15.30 5.70 -5.59
C HIS A 138 -16.05 4.63 -4.79
N PHE A 139 -15.60 4.34 -3.56
CA PHE A 139 -16.44 3.69 -2.56
C PHE A 139 -17.54 4.69 -2.16
N GLU A 140 -18.57 4.84 -2.98
CA GLU A 140 -19.76 5.63 -2.62
C GLU A 140 -20.54 5.01 -1.44
N ASN A 141 -20.13 3.86 -0.89
CA ASN A 141 -20.92 3.13 0.11
C ASN A 141 -20.28 2.95 1.49
N LEU A 142 -19.17 3.62 1.84
CA LEU A 142 -18.63 3.56 3.22
C LEU A 142 -18.24 4.90 3.88
N ARG A 143 -18.24 6.05 3.17
CA ARG A 143 -18.08 7.37 3.82
C ARG A 143 -19.45 7.95 4.25
N GLY A 144 -20.14 7.25 5.13
CA GLY A 144 -21.22 7.83 5.94
C GLY A 144 -20.63 8.61 7.12
N GLY A 145 -20.42 9.92 6.93
CA GLY A 145 -19.84 10.83 7.95
C GLY A 145 -18.32 10.64 8.04
N TYR A 146 -17.46 11.60 7.75
CA TYR A 146 -17.38 12.97 8.22
C TYR A 146 -16.78 13.83 7.09
N TRP A 147 -16.83 15.16 7.27
CA TRP A 147 -16.44 16.22 6.31
C TRP A 147 -17.53 16.67 5.34
N GLN A 148 -18.66 17.12 5.89
CA GLN A 148 -19.34 18.28 5.32
C GLN A 148 -18.60 19.52 5.82
N THR A 149 -17.85 20.20 4.94
CA THR A 149 -17.50 21.60 5.18
C THR A 149 -18.77 22.44 5.08
N PRO A 150 -19.03 23.40 5.99
CA PRO A 150 -20.18 24.28 5.86
C PRO A 150 -20.05 25.08 4.56
N LYS A 151 -21.09 25.04 3.72
CA LYS A 151 -21.23 26.00 2.62
C LYS A 151 -21.19 27.40 3.24
N ALA A 152 -20.24 28.22 2.79
CA ALA A 152 -20.28 29.65 3.04
C ALA A 152 -21.64 30.16 2.55
N GLN A 153 -22.43 30.72 3.46
CA GLN A 153 -23.62 31.49 3.10
C GLN A 153 -23.13 32.86 2.60
N GLU A 154 -23.73 33.29 1.49
CA GLU A 154 -23.56 34.57 0.81
C GLU A 154 -23.75 35.79 1.72
#